data_AF-A0A447PP88-F1
#
_entry.id   AF-A0A447PP88-F1
#
_cell.length_a   1.000
_cell.length_b   1.000
_cell.length_c   1.000
_cell.angle_alpha   90.00
_cell.angle_beta   90.00
_cell.angle_gamma   90.00
#
_symmetry.space_group_name_H-M   'P 1'
#
loop_
_entity.id
_entity.type
_entity.pdbx_description
1 polymer ?
#
loop_
_entity_poly.entity_id
_entity_poly.type
_entity_poly.pdbx_seq_one_letter_code
_entity_poly.pdbx_strand_id
1 'polypeptide(L)'
;MRAELKKVCEFWADRGVDGLRLDVVNLIAKDQDFPDDPTGDGRRFYTDGPRAHTFLREMNRDVFTPRNLMTVGEMSSTTLENCQQYAALSGDELSMTSIFII
;
A
#
# COMPACT_ATOMS: atom_id res chain seq x y z
N MET A 1 -0.85 0.61 16.00
CA MET A 1 -1.19 1.47 14.83
C MET A 1 -1.93 0.70 13.73
N ARG A 2 -1.34 -0.30 13.06
CA ARG A 2 -2.02 -1.03 11.96
C ARG A 2 -3.36 -1.66 12.35
N ALA A 3 -3.46 -2.23 13.55
CA ALA A 3 -4.72 -2.77 14.07
C ALA A 3 -5.85 -1.71 14.15
N GLU A 4 -5.52 -0.47 14.48
CA GLU A 4 -6.50 0.62 14.50
C GLU A 4 -6.87 1.07 13.08
N LEU A 5 -5.90 1.09 12.15
CA LEU A 5 -6.19 1.37 10.75
C LEU A 5 -7.14 0.34 10.15
N LYS A 6 -6.96 -0.95 10.48
CA LYS A 6 -7.90 -2.02 10.09
C LYS A 6 -9.31 -1.67 10.55
N LYS A 7 -9.51 -1.38 11.84
CA LYS A 7 -10.83 -1.00 12.38
C LYS A 7 -11.45 0.18 11.63
N VAL A 8 -10.67 1.17 11.21
CA VAL A 8 -11.17 2.30 10.41
C VAL A 8 -11.66 1.83 9.04
N CYS A 9 -10.88 1.00 8.35
CA CYS A 9 -11.29 0.43 7.06
C CYS A 9 -12.54 -0.46 7.21
N GLU A 10 -12.58 -1.30 8.24
CA GLU A 10 -13.71 -2.18 8.56
C GLU A 10 -14.98 -1.37 8.87
N PHE A 11 -14.87 -0.32 9.68
CA PHE A 11 -15.98 0.56 10.04
C PHE A 11 -16.71 1.13 8.82
N TRP A 12 -15.95 1.55 7.80
CA TRP A 12 -16.50 2.11 6.57
C TRP A 12 -17.04 1.02 5.63
N ALA A 13 -16.32 -0.10 5.49
CA ALA A 13 -16.77 -1.23 4.70
C ALA A 13 -18.10 -1.81 5.24
N ASP A 14 -18.23 -1.96 6.55
CA ASP A 14 -19.45 -2.45 7.22
C ASP A 14 -20.65 -1.48 7.06
N ARG A 15 -20.42 -0.27 6.53
CA ARG A 15 -21.46 0.73 6.19
C ARG A 15 -21.80 0.79 4.70
N GLY A 16 -21.26 -0.13 3.90
CA GLY A 16 -21.55 -0.24 2.48
C GLY A 16 -20.59 0.53 1.57
N VAL A 17 -19.36 0.83 2.03
CA VAL A 17 -18.30 1.28 1.13
C VAL A 17 -17.73 0.09 0.38
N ASP A 18 -17.79 0.11 -0.95
CA ASP A 18 -17.38 -1.03 -1.81
C ASP A 18 -15.89 -1.02 -2.18
N GLY A 19 -15.15 0.04 -1.85
CA GLY A 19 -13.75 0.12 -2.19
C GLY A 19 -13.00 1.27 -1.54
N LEU A 20 -11.66 1.16 -1.56
CA LEU A 20 -10.75 2.12 -0.93
C LEU A 20 -9.68 2.57 -1.92
N ARG A 21 -9.52 3.90 -2.04
CA ARG A 21 -8.31 4.50 -2.61
C ARG A 21 -7.31 4.72 -1.47
N LEU A 22 -6.11 4.15 -1.59
CA LEU A 22 -5.04 4.28 -0.61
C LEU A 22 -4.03 5.31 -1.11
N ASP A 23 -3.96 6.46 -0.43
CA ASP A 23 -3.09 7.59 -0.75
C ASP A 23 -1.62 7.28 -0.40
N VAL A 24 -0.70 7.60 -1.33
CA VAL A 24 0.76 7.39 -1.23
C VAL A 24 1.18 6.09 -0.54
N VAL A 25 0.49 4.99 -0.86
CA VAL A 25 0.50 3.77 -0.04
C VAL A 25 1.86 3.06 -0.06
N ASN A 26 2.64 3.26 -1.11
CA ASN A 26 3.97 2.68 -1.22
C ASN A 26 5.01 3.31 -0.27
N LEU A 27 4.66 4.38 0.44
CA LEU A 27 5.56 5.06 1.36
C LEU A 27 5.44 4.57 2.81
N ILE A 28 4.54 3.63 3.11
CA ILE A 28 4.18 3.25 4.50
C ILE A 28 5.30 2.54 5.27
N ALA A 29 6.30 2.00 4.59
CA ALA A 29 7.38 1.24 5.19
C ALA A 29 8.71 1.99 5.10
N LYS A 30 9.16 2.55 6.23
CA LYS A 30 10.44 3.24 6.35
C LYS A 30 11.54 2.26 6.77
N ASP A 31 12.74 2.49 6.28
CA ASP A 31 13.97 1.99 6.88
C ASP A 31 14.02 2.42 8.35
N GLN A 32 14.34 1.49 9.24
CA GLN A 32 14.34 1.73 10.68
C GLN A 32 15.69 2.22 11.20
N ASP A 33 16.74 2.13 10.39
CA ASP A 33 18.06 2.66 10.74
C ASP A 33 18.16 4.16 10.45
N PHE A 34 17.17 4.72 9.73
CA PHE A 34 17.06 6.13 9.33
C PHE A 34 18.40 6.71 8.81
N PRO A 35 19.03 6.06 7.82
CA PRO A 35 20.32 6.50 7.30
C PRO A 35 20.20 7.83 6.54
N ASP A 36 21.29 8.61 6.56
CA ASP A 36 21.43 9.78 5.71
C ASP A 36 21.52 9.39 4.23
N ASP A 37 20.95 10.22 3.35
CA ASP A 37 21.10 10.09 1.90
C ASP A 37 22.02 11.17 1.34
N PRO A 38 23.34 10.96 1.26
CA PRO A 38 24.27 11.97 0.74
C PRO A 38 24.17 12.19 -0.77
N THR A 39 23.39 11.37 -1.49
CA THR A 39 23.36 11.35 -2.98
C THR A 39 21.96 11.53 -3.57
N GLY A 40 20.94 11.65 -2.72
CA GLY A 40 19.54 11.75 -3.09
C GLY A 40 18.76 12.55 -2.05
N ASP A 41 17.45 12.31 -2.00
CA ASP A 41 16.53 13.00 -1.09
C ASP A 41 15.92 12.07 -0.03
N GLY A 42 16.48 10.86 0.13
CA GLY A 42 16.01 9.88 1.10
C GLY A 42 14.86 9.00 0.61
N ARG A 43 14.27 9.24 -0.57
CA ARG A 43 13.12 8.47 -1.08
C ARG A 43 13.37 6.96 -1.14
N ARG A 44 14.62 6.55 -1.38
CA ARG A 44 15.04 5.15 -1.43
C ARG A 44 14.82 4.39 -0.12
N PHE A 45 14.71 5.10 1.01
CA PHE A 45 14.59 4.50 2.34
C PHE A 45 13.14 4.34 2.79
N TYR A 46 12.17 4.88 2.07
CA TYR A 46 10.77 4.76 2.47
C TYR A 46 9.82 4.41 1.32
N THR A 47 10.29 4.49 0.07
CA THR A 47 9.51 4.15 -1.12
C THR A 47 9.72 2.69 -1.48
N ASP A 48 8.63 1.94 -1.64
CA ASP A 48 8.66 0.52 -2.06
C ASP A 48 9.50 -0.40 -1.16
N GLY A 49 9.61 -0.07 0.13
CA GLY A 49 10.32 -0.91 1.09
C GLY A 49 9.68 -2.30 1.21
N PRO A 50 10.44 -3.38 1.43
CA PRO A 50 9.92 -4.77 1.41
C PRO A 50 8.81 -5.03 2.45
N ARG A 51 8.81 -4.26 3.54
CA ARG A 51 7.76 -4.34 4.57
C ARG A 51 6.42 -3.76 4.09
N ALA A 52 6.39 -2.90 3.07
CA ALA A 52 5.16 -2.36 2.49
C ALA A 52 4.30 -3.50 1.93
N HIS A 53 4.88 -4.39 1.11
CA HIS A 53 4.21 -5.59 0.61
C HIS A 53 3.69 -6.47 1.76
N THR A 54 4.50 -6.67 2.80
CA THR A 54 4.07 -7.45 3.98
C THR A 54 2.85 -6.83 4.66
N PHE A 55 2.84 -5.50 4.82
CA PHE A 55 1.71 -4.79 5.43
C PHE A 55 0.47 -4.81 4.55
N LEU A 56 0.61 -4.68 3.23
CA LEU A 56 -0.52 -4.74 2.31
C LEU A 56 -1.14 -6.14 2.24
N ARG A 57 -0.32 -7.20 2.27
CA ARG A 57 -0.83 -8.58 2.40
C ARG A 57 -1.55 -8.80 3.72
N GLU A 58 -1.02 -8.24 4.81
CA GLU A 58 -1.67 -8.26 6.12
C GLU A 58 -3.04 -7.57 6.09
N MET A 59 -3.13 -6.40 5.44
CA MET A 59 -4.40 -5.64 5.29
C MET A 59 -5.38 -6.35 4.36
N ASN A 60 -4.90 -6.93 3.26
CA ASN A 60 -5.74 -7.66 2.30
C ASN A 60 -6.40 -8.87 2.96
N ARG A 61 -5.58 -9.71 3.61
CA ARG A 61 -6.04 -10.91 4.33
C ARG A 61 -7.06 -10.58 5.41
N ASP A 62 -6.80 -9.53 6.20
CA ASP A 62 -7.60 -9.24 7.39
C ASP A 62 -8.83 -8.37 7.09
N VAL A 63 -8.79 -7.54 6.04
CA VAL A 63 -9.83 -6.52 5.78
C VAL A 63 -10.36 -6.56 4.36
N PHE A 64 -9.52 -6.42 3.33
CA PHE A 64 -9.99 -6.17 1.96
C PHE A 64 -10.72 -7.36 1.36
N THR A 65 -10.09 -8.54 1.36
CA THR A 65 -10.66 -9.77 0.80
C THR A 65 -11.90 -10.24 1.56
N PRO A 66 -11.92 -10.31 2.91
CA PRO A 66 -13.11 -10.72 3.66
C PRO A 66 -14.35 -9.85 3.41
N ARG A 67 -14.16 -8.60 3.00
CA ARG A 67 -15.23 -7.61 2.76
C ARG A 67 -15.44 -7.31 1.29
N ASN A 68 -14.81 -8.06 0.39
CA ASN A 68 -14.93 -7.90 -1.05
C ASN A 68 -14.68 -6.46 -1.54
N LEU A 69 -13.69 -5.79 -0.94
CA LEU A 69 -13.36 -4.41 -1.28
C LEU A 69 -12.51 -4.34 -2.54
N MET A 70 -12.90 -3.48 -3.48
CA MET A 70 -12.00 -3.05 -4.55
C MET A 70 -10.97 -2.07 -3.99
N THR A 71 -9.68 -2.27 -4.28
CA THR A 71 -8.62 -1.39 -3.77
C THR A 71 -7.78 -0.77 -4.89
N VAL A 72 -7.53 0.54 -4.79
CA VAL A 72 -6.68 1.28 -5.72
C VAL A 72 -5.58 1.96 -4.92
N GLY A 73 -4.34 1.56 -5.12
CA GLY A 73 -3.19 2.24 -4.50
C GLY A 73 -2.69 3.37 -5.37
N GLU A 74 -2.65 4.58 -4.84
CA GLU A 74 -1.84 5.65 -5.43
C GLU A 74 -0.38 5.45 -5.05
N MET A 75 0.49 5.47 -6.06
CA MET A 75 1.93 5.32 -5.89
C MET A 75 2.65 6.63 -6.17
N SER A 76 3.49 7.08 -5.24
CA SER A 76 4.18 8.37 -5.34
C SER A 76 5.24 8.39 -6.45
N SER A 77 6.39 7.74 -6.23
CA SER A 77 7.46 7.58 -7.22
C SER A 77 7.85 6.11 -7.27
N THR A 78 7.42 5.38 -8.28
CA THR A 78 7.67 3.93 -8.36
C THR A 78 7.95 3.50 -9.80
N THR A 79 8.33 2.25 -10.00
CA THR A 79 8.51 1.67 -11.33
C THR A 79 7.30 0.84 -11.74
N LEU A 80 7.20 0.51 -13.03
CA LEU A 80 6.13 -0.37 -13.52
C LEU A 80 6.24 -1.77 -12.91
N GLU A 81 7.46 -2.27 -12.72
CA GLU A 81 7.73 -3.58 -12.12
C GLU A 81 7.24 -3.65 -10.67
N ASN A 82 7.41 -2.58 -9.89
CA ASN A 82 6.85 -2.51 -8.54
C ASN A 82 5.32 -2.47 -8.58
N CYS A 83 4.73 -1.72 -9.51
CA CYS A 83 3.27 -1.70 -9.69
C CYS A 83 2.69 -3.07 -10.01
N GLN A 84 3.39 -3.86 -10.83
CA GLN A 84 2.99 -5.23 -11.15
C GLN A 84 3.01 -6.15 -9.92
N GLN A 85 3.90 -5.89 -8.95
CA GLN A 85 3.92 -6.63 -7.70
C GLN A 85 2.76 -6.23 -6.79
N TYR A 86 2.48 -4.93 -6.65
CA TYR A 86 1.36 -4.44 -5.83
C TYR A 86 -0.01 -4.86 -6.36
N ALA A 87 -0.18 -4.90 -7.68
CA ALA A 87 -1.41 -5.32 -8.36
C ALA A 87 -1.24 -6.69 -9.06
N ALA A 88 -0.51 -7.61 -8.42
CA ALA A 88 -0.30 -8.94 -8.95
C ALA A 88 -1.63 -9.70 -9.10
N LEU A 89 -1.73 -10.53 -10.14
CA LEU A 89 -2.94 -11.33 -10.41
C LEU A 89 -3.28 -12.36 -9.33
N SER A 90 -2.36 -12.63 -8.38
CA SER A 90 -2.69 -13.44 -7.20
C SER A 90 -3.71 -12.75 -6.29
N GLY A 91 -3.84 -11.43 -6.37
CA GLY A 91 -4.78 -10.65 -5.57
C GLY A 91 -4.39 -10.50 -4.10
N ASP A 92 -3.15 -10.82 -3.74
CA ASP A 92 -2.69 -10.85 -2.34
C ASP A 92 -2.48 -9.46 -1.72
N GLU A 93 -2.45 -8.39 -2.54
CA GLU A 93 -2.18 -7.02 -2.10
C GLU A 93 -3.30 -6.07 -2.50
N LEU A 94 -3.20 -5.41 -3.67
CA LEU A 94 -4.17 -4.44 -4.16
C LEU A 94 -4.85 -4.92 -5.45
N SER A 95 -6.05 -4.43 -5.73
CA SER A 95 -6.75 -4.76 -6.98
C SER A 95 -6.13 -4.06 -8.19
N MET A 96 -5.64 -2.84 -8.02
CA MET A 96 -4.92 -2.07 -9.04
C MET A 96 -4.07 -0.96 -8.42
N THR A 97 -3.21 -0.37 -9.24
CA THR A 97 -2.40 0.80 -8.89
C THR A 97 -2.67 1.97 -9.83
N SER A 98 -2.51 3.18 -9.31
CA SER A 98 -2.49 4.42 -10.06
C SER A 98 -1.11 5.03 -9.91
N ILE A 99 -0.43 5.22 -11.04
CA ILE A 99 0.86 5.90 -11.12
C ILE A 99 0.70 7.23 -11.85
N PHE A 100 1.47 8.23 -11.43
CA PHE A 100 1.63 9.47 -12.17
C PHE A 100 3.02 9.46 -12.80
N ILE A 101 3.05 9.37 -14.14
CA ILE A 101 4.27 9.64 -14.90
C ILE A 101 4.26 11.16 -15.11
N ILE A 102 5.16 11.87 -14.43
CA ILE A 102 5.45 13.29 -14.68
C ILE A 102 6.82 13.39 -15.32
#